data_AF-A0A401LQI6-F1
#
_entry.id   AF-A0A401LQI6-F1
#
_cell.length_a   1.000
_cell.length_b   1.000
_cell.length_c   1.000
_cell.angle_alpha   90.00
_cell.angle_beta   90.00
_cell.angle_gamma   90.00
#
_symmetry.space_group_name_H-M   'P 1'
#
loop_
_entity.id
_entity.type
_entity.pdbx_description
1 polymer ?
#
loop_
_entity_poly.entity_id
_entity_poly.type
_entity_poly.pdbx_seq_one_letter_code
_entity_poly.pdbx_strand_id
1 'polypeptide(L)'
;MQYFVYIGKNNKTIKLFSKLSIGVFCAVPTCQKAFRILDNIHEKYDAVLFVEQSTIFEDIKNISFIRKKYPGLYMVLVTDSITQEEGVKYLKAGANNTIKHETTRDTFVSLSTFLNCRKEQKIEDLQLKTQNQYSFHLPLWKRVFDIIFSSMALLFLSPLLIATALAIRLESKGQIIYKSKRVGSNYQIFDFLKFRSMYTDADKHLKDFNALNQYQQEEDILIKENEEKETSDINEEDLEEILLVSDDFVISEEDYIHQKSQEKVTFS
;
A
#
# COMPACT_ATOMS: atom_id res chain seq x y z
N MET A 1 2.58 18.10 22.48
CA MET A 1 1.27 18.50 23.06
C MET A 1 0.22 18.24 22.00
N GLN A 2 -0.91 17.62 22.35
CA GLN A 2 -1.96 17.33 21.37
C GLN A 2 -2.83 18.56 21.08
N TYR A 3 -3.15 18.77 19.80
CA TYR A 3 -4.03 19.83 19.31
C TYR A 3 -5.32 19.23 18.76
N PHE A 4 -6.44 19.61 19.35
CA PHE A 4 -7.78 19.20 18.92
C PHE A 4 -8.43 20.39 18.19
N VAL A 5 -8.55 20.30 16.87
CA VAL A 5 -9.18 21.34 16.05
C VAL A 5 -10.57 20.87 15.65
N TYR A 6 -11.61 21.62 16.00
CA TYR A 6 -12.99 21.30 15.68
C TYR A 6 -13.55 22.27 14.64
N ILE A 7 -14.01 21.75 13.50
CA ILE A 7 -14.71 22.50 12.46
C ILE A 7 -16.21 22.30 12.67
N GLY A 8 -16.90 23.33 13.17
CA GLY A 8 -18.33 23.24 13.46
C GLY A 8 -18.89 24.46 14.16
N LYS A 9 -20.21 24.47 14.34
CA LYS A 9 -20.97 25.54 15.02
C LYS A 9 -21.76 25.03 16.23
N ASN A 10 -21.78 23.72 16.50
CA ASN A 10 -22.54 23.18 17.61
C ASN A 10 -21.94 23.55 18.98
N ASN A 11 -22.57 24.51 19.64
CA ASN A 11 -22.14 25.02 20.94
C ASN A 11 -22.13 23.96 22.06
N LYS A 12 -22.98 22.94 21.99
CA LYS A 12 -23.02 21.87 23.00
C LYS A 12 -21.77 20.99 22.88
N THR A 13 -21.45 20.57 21.67
CA THR A 13 -20.26 19.76 21.35
C THR A 13 -18.97 20.52 21.65
N ILE A 14 -18.89 21.81 21.27
CA ILE A 14 -17.74 22.67 21.58
C ILE A 14 -17.47 22.73 23.08
N LYS A 15 -18.51 22.88 23.92
CA LYS A 15 -18.38 22.89 25.38
C LYS A 15 -18.03 21.52 25.97
N LEU A 16 -18.51 20.44 25.36
CA LEU A 16 -18.19 19.08 25.78
C LEU A 16 -16.72 18.76 25.47
N PHE A 17 -16.30 18.98 24.23
CA PHE A 17 -14.96 18.65 23.76
C PHE A 17 -13.90 19.50 24.45
N SER A 18 -14.17 20.78 24.72
CA SER A 18 -13.23 21.64 25.46
C SER A 18 -13.01 21.18 26.91
N LYS A 19 -14.00 20.52 27.53
CA LYS A 19 -13.86 19.93 28.87
C LYS A 19 -13.17 18.57 28.85
N LEU A 20 -13.37 17.80 27.78
CA LEU A 20 -12.81 16.46 27.64
C LEU A 20 -11.39 16.44 27.08
N SER A 21 -11.00 17.48 26.33
CA SER A 21 -9.68 17.58 25.70
C SER A 21 -8.55 17.66 26.71
N ILE A 22 -7.59 16.74 26.63
CA ILE A 22 -6.40 16.67 27.49
C ILE A 22 -5.25 17.53 26.89
N GLY A 23 -5.59 18.52 26.06
CA GLY A 23 -4.64 19.33 25.29
C GLY A 23 -5.23 20.66 24.81
N VAL A 24 -4.66 21.23 23.75
CA VAL A 24 -5.14 22.51 23.21
C VAL A 24 -6.36 22.25 22.32
N PHE A 25 -7.51 22.81 22.70
CA PHE A 25 -8.74 22.71 21.92
C PHE A 25 -9.07 24.03 21.22
N CYS A 26 -9.28 23.96 19.91
CA CYS A 26 -9.60 25.11 19.06
C CYS A 26 -10.86 24.82 18.25
N ALA A 27 -11.96 25.52 18.52
CA ALA A 27 -13.17 25.46 17.69
C ALA A 27 -13.16 26.57 16.63
N VAL A 28 -13.41 26.20 15.38
CA VAL A 28 -13.47 27.10 14.23
C VAL A 28 -14.71 26.84 13.39
N PRO A 29 -15.38 27.88 12.88
CA PRO A 29 -16.62 27.71 12.11
C PRO A 29 -16.40 27.39 10.63
N THR A 30 -15.16 27.41 10.13
CA THR A 30 -14.87 27.32 8.70
C THR A 30 -13.52 26.65 8.44
N CYS A 31 -13.43 25.83 7.40
CA CYS A 31 -12.21 25.12 7.01
C CYS A 31 -11.01 26.06 6.78
N GLN A 32 -11.24 27.25 6.22
CA GLN A 32 -10.18 28.25 6.00
C GLN A 32 -9.49 28.70 7.31
N LYS A 33 -10.29 28.86 8.38
CA LYS A 33 -9.75 29.20 9.71
C LYS A 33 -9.00 28.01 10.32
N ALA A 34 -9.51 26.80 10.09
CA ALA A 34 -8.82 25.57 10.49
C ALA A 34 -7.42 25.48 9.85
N PHE A 35 -7.28 25.86 8.58
CA PHE A 35 -5.98 25.86 7.91
C PHE A 35 -4.96 26.77 8.56
N ARG A 36 -5.35 27.99 8.96
CA ARG A 36 -4.42 28.90 9.64
C ARG A 36 -3.88 28.32 10.95
N ILE A 37 -4.72 27.61 11.69
CA ILE A 37 -4.31 26.95 12.94
C ILE A 37 -3.42 25.75 12.63
N LEU A 38 -3.84 24.90 11.68
CA LEU A 38 -3.10 23.72 11.27
C LEU A 38 -1.73 24.10 10.69
N ASP A 39 -1.62 25.16 9.90
CA ASP A 39 -0.36 25.64 9.32
C ASP A 39 0.66 26.03 10.41
N ASN A 40 0.20 26.60 11.53
CA ASN A 40 1.05 26.96 12.66
C ASN A 40 1.53 25.78 13.52
N ILE A 41 0.96 24.58 13.34
CA ILE A 41 1.35 23.38 14.08
C ILE A 41 2.51 22.70 13.32
N HIS A 42 3.69 22.64 13.94
CA HIS A 42 4.91 22.11 13.33
C HIS A 42 4.77 20.62 12.93
N GLU A 43 4.26 19.77 13.82
CA GLU A 43 4.04 18.34 13.55
C GLU A 43 2.55 18.04 13.35
N LYS A 44 2.15 17.65 12.14
CA LYS A 44 0.72 17.37 11.86
C LYS A 44 0.19 16.14 12.60
N TYR A 45 1.07 15.25 13.04
CA TYR A 45 0.72 14.09 13.87
C TYR A 45 0.34 14.47 15.31
N ASP A 46 0.65 15.70 15.75
CA ASP A 46 0.15 16.23 17.02
C ASP A 46 -1.28 16.78 16.92
N ALA A 47 -1.84 16.88 15.70
CA ALA A 47 -3.12 17.49 15.46
C ALA A 47 -4.19 16.45 15.08
N VAL A 48 -5.39 16.67 15.61
CA VAL A 48 -6.60 15.93 15.30
C VAL A 48 -7.63 16.90 14.81
N LEU A 49 -8.25 16.58 13.67
CA LEU A 49 -9.30 17.42 13.10
C LEU A 49 -10.65 16.74 13.26
N PHE A 50 -11.55 17.39 14.00
CA PHE A 50 -12.95 17.00 14.10
C PHE A 50 -13.75 17.82 13.10
N VAL A 51 -14.54 17.15 12.27
CA VAL A 51 -15.41 17.79 11.28
C VAL A 51 -16.86 17.49 11.65
N GLU A 52 -17.63 18.51 12.00
CA GLU A 52 -19.08 18.38 12.23
C GLU A 52 -19.77 18.08 10.90
N GLN A 53 -20.54 16.99 10.85
CA GLN A 53 -21.30 16.63 9.65
C GLN A 53 -22.30 17.73 9.32
N SER A 54 -22.23 18.24 8.09
CA SER A 54 -23.16 19.22 7.54
C SER A 54 -23.86 18.62 6.33
N THR A 55 -23.27 18.76 5.14
CA THR A 55 -23.81 18.16 3.91
C THR A 55 -22.77 17.26 3.29
N ILE A 56 -23.17 16.04 2.91
CA ILE A 56 -22.25 14.99 2.41
C ILE A 56 -21.35 15.51 1.29
N PHE A 57 -21.93 16.24 0.32
CA PHE A 57 -21.17 16.77 -0.81
C PHE A 57 -20.09 17.78 -0.40
N GLU A 58 -20.44 18.72 0.49
CA GLU A 58 -19.49 19.75 0.95
C GLU A 58 -18.43 19.14 1.87
N ASP A 59 -18.82 18.22 2.74
CA ASP A 59 -17.94 17.56 3.69
C ASP A 59 -16.91 16.68 2.96
N ILE A 60 -17.33 15.88 1.99
CA ILE A 60 -16.42 15.08 1.15
C ILE A 60 -15.42 15.97 0.42
N LYS A 61 -15.88 17.08 -0.16
CA LYS A 61 -15.01 18.03 -0.86
C LYS A 61 -13.98 18.64 0.09
N ASN A 62 -14.40 19.04 1.29
CA ASN A 62 -13.54 19.63 2.30
C ASN A 62 -12.53 18.61 2.85
N ILE A 63 -12.98 17.42 3.23
CA ILE A 63 -12.15 16.33 3.77
C ILE A 63 -11.11 15.89 2.74
N SER A 64 -11.53 15.69 1.48
CA SER A 64 -10.61 15.33 0.39
C SER A 64 -9.56 16.44 0.17
N PHE A 65 -9.96 17.70 0.22
CA PHE A 65 -9.03 18.83 0.09
C PHE A 65 -8.04 18.90 1.27
N ILE A 66 -8.51 18.72 2.50
CA ILE A 66 -7.67 18.67 3.71
C ILE A 66 -6.69 17.51 3.62
N ARG A 67 -7.14 16.32 3.20
CA ARG A 67 -6.30 15.13 3.06
C ARG A 67 -5.19 15.31 2.04
N LYS A 68 -5.48 15.97 0.92
CA LYS A 68 -4.46 16.33 -0.09
C LYS A 68 -3.42 17.30 0.47
N LYS A 69 -3.82 18.29 1.28
CA LYS A 69 -2.90 19.27 1.88
C LYS A 69 -2.09 18.67 3.05
N TYR A 70 -2.69 17.78 3.84
CA TYR A 70 -2.08 17.17 5.03
C TYR A 70 -2.33 15.64 5.06
N PRO A 71 -1.52 14.84 4.34
CA PRO A 71 -1.75 13.41 4.19
C PRO A 71 -1.65 12.60 5.49
N GLY A 72 -0.93 13.11 6.50
CA GLY A 72 -0.75 12.45 7.80
C GLY A 72 -1.74 12.86 8.89
N LEU A 73 -2.64 13.82 8.63
CA LEU A 73 -3.57 14.36 9.63
C LEU A 73 -4.68 13.35 9.94
N TYR A 74 -4.92 13.10 11.23
CA TYR A 74 -6.02 12.23 11.67
C TYR A 74 -7.33 13.03 11.70
N MET A 75 -8.31 12.58 10.93
CA MET A 75 -9.61 13.26 10.78
C MET A 75 -10.73 12.41 11.35
N VAL A 76 -11.57 13.03 12.19
CA VAL A 76 -12.71 12.41 12.85
C VAL A 76 -13.98 13.14 12.43
N LEU A 77 -14.95 12.40 11.88
CA LEU A 77 -16.27 12.94 11.58
C LEU A 77 -17.13 12.92 12.83
N VAL A 78 -17.76 14.05 13.17
CA VAL A 78 -18.68 14.16 14.30
C VAL A 78 -20.11 14.04 13.78
N THR A 79 -20.77 12.93 14.10
CA THR A 79 -22.11 12.56 13.61
C THR A 79 -22.80 11.61 14.57
N ASP A 80 -24.13 11.72 14.69
CA ASP A 80 -24.92 10.82 15.55
C ASP A 80 -25.25 9.48 14.88
N SER A 81 -25.37 9.47 13.55
CA SER A 81 -25.71 8.31 12.75
C SER A 81 -25.20 8.47 11.32
N ILE A 82 -24.63 7.41 10.77
CA ILE A 82 -24.13 7.36 9.40
C ILE A 82 -24.63 6.07 8.75
N THR A 83 -25.08 6.15 7.49
CA THR A 83 -25.44 4.96 6.71
C THR A 83 -24.18 4.29 6.14
N GLN A 84 -24.26 3.00 5.79
CA GLN A 84 -23.09 2.27 5.25
C GLN A 84 -22.56 2.91 3.96
N GLU A 85 -23.45 3.31 3.05
CA GLU A 85 -23.09 3.99 1.80
C GLU A 85 -22.39 5.34 2.04
N GLU A 86 -22.88 6.12 3.01
CA GLU A 86 -22.23 7.38 3.40
C GLU A 86 -20.88 7.12 4.02
N GLY A 87 -20.78 6.13 4.92
CA GLY A 87 -19.54 5.73 5.56
C GLY A 87 -18.43 5.42 4.55
N VAL A 88 -18.74 4.66 3.50
CA VAL A 88 -17.80 4.36 2.42
C VAL A 88 -17.35 5.64 1.70
N LYS A 89 -18.25 6.60 1.46
CA LYS A 89 -17.91 7.89 0.82
C LYS A 89 -16.97 8.72 1.69
N TYR A 90 -17.22 8.81 3.00
CA TYR A 90 -16.35 9.54 3.94
C TYR A 90 -14.99 8.87 4.13
N LEU A 91 -14.96 7.54 4.17
CA LEU A 91 -13.72 6.77 4.25
C LEU A 91 -12.86 7.01 3.00
N LYS A 92 -13.46 6.92 1.80
CA LYS A 92 -12.81 7.23 0.52
C LYS A 92 -12.31 8.69 0.46
N ALA A 93 -13.04 9.63 1.07
CA ALA A 93 -12.62 11.02 1.14
C ALA A 93 -11.40 11.24 2.07
N GLY A 94 -11.21 10.36 3.05
CA GLY A 94 -10.07 10.38 3.97
C GLY A 94 -10.41 10.56 5.45
N ALA A 95 -11.68 10.44 5.85
CA ALA A 95 -12.06 10.39 7.26
C ALA A 95 -11.52 9.10 7.90
N ASN A 96 -10.92 9.20 9.09
CA ASN A 96 -10.32 8.07 9.77
C ASN A 96 -11.23 7.40 10.78
N ASN A 97 -12.17 8.16 11.37
CA ASN A 97 -13.04 7.68 12.43
C ASN A 97 -14.32 8.52 12.53
N THR A 98 -15.30 8.04 13.28
CA THR A 98 -16.56 8.73 13.58
C THR A 98 -16.78 8.83 15.09
N ILE A 99 -17.34 9.94 15.56
CA ILE A 99 -17.67 10.19 16.97
C ILE A 99 -19.04 10.85 17.06
N LYS A 100 -19.84 10.54 18.09
CA LYS A 100 -21.15 11.16 18.34
C LYS A 100 -21.02 12.55 18.95
N HIS A 101 -22.04 13.40 18.78
CA HIS A 101 -22.02 14.73 19.43
C HIS A 101 -21.98 14.64 20.95
N GLU A 102 -22.60 13.60 21.52
CA GLU A 102 -22.66 13.31 22.95
C GLU A 102 -21.81 12.07 23.25
N THR A 103 -20.51 12.32 23.44
CA THR A 103 -19.51 11.26 23.57
C THR A 103 -18.99 11.15 25.00
N THR A 104 -18.79 9.93 25.47
CA THR A 104 -18.31 9.63 26.84
C THR A 104 -16.81 9.93 26.97
N ARG A 105 -16.38 10.36 28.16
CA ARG A 105 -14.97 10.65 28.45
C ARG A 105 -14.03 9.49 28.07
N ASP A 106 -14.44 8.25 28.33
CA ASP A 106 -13.62 7.08 28.08
C ASP A 106 -13.27 6.91 26.60
N THR A 107 -14.24 7.13 25.70
CA THR A 107 -13.99 7.08 24.26
C THR A 107 -13.02 8.18 23.79
N PHE A 108 -13.09 9.36 24.39
CA PHE A 108 -12.15 10.46 24.09
C PHE A 108 -10.74 10.15 24.62
N VAL A 109 -10.64 9.54 25.81
CA VAL A 109 -9.37 9.07 26.38
C VAL A 109 -8.77 7.97 25.52
N SER A 110 -9.56 7.00 25.08
CA SER A 110 -9.13 5.94 24.17
C SER A 110 -8.63 6.51 22.85
N LEU A 111 -9.33 7.48 22.27
CA LEU A 111 -8.89 8.17 21.05
C LEU A 111 -7.57 8.93 21.27
N SER A 112 -7.46 9.70 22.35
CA SER A 112 -6.24 10.43 22.69
C SER A 112 -5.05 9.49 22.90
N THR A 113 -5.27 8.35 23.55
CA THR A 113 -4.27 7.28 23.75
C THR A 113 -3.86 6.67 22.42
N PHE A 114 -4.81 6.29 21.56
CA PHE A 114 -4.55 5.76 20.22
C PHE A 114 -3.70 6.72 19.38
N LEU A 115 -4.01 8.01 19.44
CA LEU A 115 -3.27 9.04 18.70
C LEU A 115 -1.83 9.20 19.18
N ASN A 116 -1.60 9.12 20.50
CA ASN A 116 -0.25 9.12 21.05
C ASN A 116 0.53 7.89 20.60
N CYS A 117 -0.05 6.69 20.70
CA CYS A 117 0.59 5.46 20.23
C CYS A 117 0.93 5.55 18.73
N ARG A 118 0.03 6.07 17.90
CA ARG A 118 0.27 6.28 16.47
C ARG A 118 1.43 7.25 16.21
N LYS A 119 1.53 8.34 17.00
CA LYS A 119 2.65 9.27 16.91
C LYS A 119 3.96 8.58 17.27
N GLU A 120 3.99 7.85 18.38
CA GLU A 120 5.16 7.12 18.86
C GLU A 120 5.65 6.10 17.83
N GLN A 121 4.75 5.28 17.27
CA GLN A 121 5.08 4.34 16.19
C GLN A 121 5.70 5.04 14.98
N LYS A 122 5.17 6.21 14.58
CA LYS A 122 5.73 6.92 13.43
C LYS A 122 7.13 7.46 13.71
N ILE A 123 7.37 7.94 14.93
CA ILE A 123 8.70 8.36 15.37
C ILE A 123 9.65 7.17 15.37
N GLU A 124 9.20 6.01 15.87
CA GLU A 124 9.97 4.77 15.86
C GLU A 124 10.29 4.32 14.44
N ASP A 125 9.33 4.30 13.51
CA ASP A 125 9.57 3.99 12.10
C ASP A 125 10.61 4.92 11.46
N LEU A 126 10.55 6.22 11.75
CA LEU A 126 11.51 7.21 11.25
C LEU A 126 12.89 7.00 11.86
N GLN A 127 12.96 6.66 13.15
CA GLN A 127 14.20 6.31 13.83
C GLN A 127 14.78 5.02 13.28
N LEU A 128 13.98 3.97 13.08
CA LEU A 128 14.38 2.71 12.47
C LEU A 128 14.85 2.92 11.03
N LYS A 129 14.19 3.77 10.24
CA LYS A 129 14.65 4.12 8.89
C LYS A 129 16.00 4.85 8.91
N THR A 130 16.25 5.64 9.95
CA THR A 130 17.54 6.32 10.16
C THR A 130 18.61 5.36 10.68
N GLN A 131 18.24 4.41 11.55
CA GLN A 131 19.14 3.40 12.13
C GLN A 131 19.48 2.27 11.17
N ASN A 132 18.55 1.87 10.28
CA ASN A 132 18.80 0.91 9.19
C ASN A 132 19.71 1.49 8.08
N GLN A 133 20.34 2.63 8.32
CA GLN A 133 21.56 3.02 7.61
C GLN A 133 22.79 2.28 8.13
N TYR A 134 22.66 1.03 8.59
CA TYR A 134 23.77 0.08 8.57
C TYR A 134 24.08 -0.26 7.10
N SER A 135 24.66 0.71 6.41
CA SER A 135 25.22 0.54 5.08
C SER A 135 26.25 -0.57 5.20
N PHE A 136 25.90 -1.75 4.69
CA PHE A 136 26.80 -2.87 4.63
C PHE A 136 27.95 -2.48 3.71
N HIS A 137 29.08 -2.08 4.30
CA HIS A 137 30.28 -1.73 3.57
C HIS A 137 31.08 -3.00 3.31
N LEU A 138 31.06 -3.46 2.06
CA LEU A 138 31.92 -4.56 1.63
C LEU A 138 33.39 -4.11 1.74
N PRO A 139 34.28 -4.87 2.42
CA PRO A 139 35.69 -4.52 2.49
C PRO A 139 36.30 -4.42 1.09
N LEU A 140 37.16 -3.41 0.87
CA LEU A 140 37.78 -3.16 -0.44
C LEU A 140 38.55 -4.38 -0.97
N TRP A 141 39.25 -5.11 -0.09
CA TRP A 141 39.94 -6.34 -0.49
C TRP A 141 38.98 -7.38 -1.07
N LYS A 142 37.83 -7.60 -0.42
CA LYS A 142 36.84 -8.59 -0.88
C LYS A 142 36.30 -8.18 -2.25
N ARG A 143 36.06 -6.88 -2.47
CA ARG A 143 35.65 -6.36 -3.77
C ARG A 143 36.72 -6.58 -4.86
N VAL A 144 37.99 -6.33 -4.56
CA VAL A 144 39.10 -6.56 -5.49
C VAL A 144 39.24 -8.05 -5.81
N PHE A 145 39.17 -8.91 -4.80
CA PHE A 145 39.20 -10.36 -4.96
C PHE A 145 38.05 -10.84 -5.86
N ASP A 146 36.81 -10.41 -5.59
CA ASP A 146 35.64 -10.79 -6.37
C ASP A 146 35.79 -10.38 -7.84
N ILE A 147 36.33 -9.18 -8.12
CA ILE A 147 36.56 -8.70 -9.50
C ILE A 147 37.62 -9.54 -10.20
N ILE A 148 38.77 -9.79 -9.57
CA ILE A 148 39.86 -10.55 -10.19
C ILE A 148 39.42 -11.99 -10.44
N PHE A 149 38.81 -12.63 -9.43
CA PHE A 149 38.39 -14.03 -9.53
C PHE A 149 37.25 -14.21 -10.55
N SER A 150 36.23 -13.34 -10.53
CA SER A 150 35.16 -13.40 -11.52
C SER A 150 35.65 -13.11 -12.94
N SER A 151 36.57 -12.16 -13.13
CA SER A 151 37.14 -11.87 -14.45
C SER A 151 37.94 -13.06 -15.00
N MET A 152 38.73 -13.69 -14.13
CA MET A 152 39.51 -14.87 -14.52
C MET A 152 38.61 -16.06 -14.83
N ALA A 153 37.59 -16.32 -14.00
CA ALA A 153 36.58 -17.32 -14.27
C ALA A 153 35.84 -17.06 -15.59
N LEU A 154 35.48 -15.80 -15.88
CA LEU A 154 34.81 -15.43 -17.13
C LEU A 154 35.69 -15.74 -18.35
N LEU A 155 37.00 -15.47 -18.29
CA LEU A 155 37.93 -15.78 -19.38
C LEU A 155 38.03 -17.29 -19.61
N PHE A 156 38.22 -18.07 -18.55
CA PHE A 156 38.32 -19.53 -18.65
C PHE A 156 37.01 -20.19 -19.10
N LEU A 157 35.86 -19.71 -18.63
CA LEU A 157 34.56 -20.23 -19.04
C LEU A 157 34.08 -19.63 -20.37
N SER A 158 34.71 -18.58 -20.90
CA SER A 158 34.25 -17.91 -22.12
C SER A 158 34.01 -18.83 -23.31
N PRO A 159 34.83 -19.87 -23.60
CA PRO A 159 34.57 -20.77 -24.71
C PRO A 159 33.27 -21.56 -24.51
N LEU A 160 33.01 -22.02 -23.27
CA LEU A 160 31.80 -22.74 -22.91
C LEU A 160 30.57 -21.81 -22.97
N LEU A 161 30.68 -20.59 -22.43
CA LEU A 161 29.60 -19.60 -22.44
C LEU A 161 29.19 -19.20 -23.87
N ILE A 162 30.17 -19.09 -24.78
CA ILE A 162 29.91 -18.82 -26.20
C ILE A 162 29.23 -20.02 -26.87
N ALA A 163 29.69 -21.25 -26.60
CA ALA A 163 29.06 -22.45 -27.12
C ALA A 163 27.59 -22.57 -26.65
N THR A 164 27.31 -22.31 -25.37
CA THR A 164 25.94 -22.30 -24.84
C THR A 164 25.10 -21.18 -25.45
N ALA A 165 25.69 -19.99 -25.66
CA ALA A 165 25.00 -18.87 -26.30
C ALA A 165 24.59 -19.18 -27.75
N LEU A 166 25.45 -19.88 -28.50
CA LEU A 166 25.13 -20.36 -29.85
C LEU A 166 24.03 -21.43 -29.82
N ALA A 167 24.11 -22.39 -28.91
CA ALA A 167 23.08 -23.43 -28.77
C ALA A 167 21.69 -22.83 -28.51
N ILE A 168 21.58 -21.90 -27.56
CA ILE A 168 20.32 -21.20 -27.23
C ILE A 168 19.77 -20.43 -28.43
N ARG A 169 20.64 -19.78 -29.21
CA ARG A 169 20.25 -19.01 -30.39
C ARG A 169 19.81 -19.89 -31.57
N LEU A 170 20.36 -21.09 -31.68
CA LEU A 170 19.95 -22.08 -32.70
C LEU A 170 18.61 -22.72 -32.34
N GLU A 171 18.37 -22.95 -31.04
CA GLU A 171 17.15 -23.58 -30.55
C GLU A 171 15.92 -22.66 -30.64
N SER A 172 16.06 -21.36 -30.36
CA SER A 172 14.94 -20.40 -30.47
C SER A 172 15.37 -19.00 -30.89
N LYS A 173 14.53 -18.32 -31.68
CA LYS A 173 14.72 -16.90 -32.00
C LYS A 173 14.45 -16.06 -30.75
N GLY A 174 15.43 -15.28 -30.28
CA GLY A 174 15.26 -14.36 -29.15
C GLY A 174 16.56 -13.96 -28.48
N GLN A 175 16.45 -13.21 -27.38
CA GLN A 175 17.59 -12.84 -26.53
C GLN A 175 18.15 -14.07 -25.80
N ILE A 176 19.48 -14.15 -25.72
CA ILE A 176 20.21 -15.28 -25.10
C ILE A 176 20.22 -15.16 -23.57
N ILE A 177 20.26 -13.93 -23.06
CA ILE A 177 20.35 -13.61 -21.64
C ILE A 177 19.01 -13.08 -21.15
N TYR A 178 18.51 -13.64 -20.05
CA TYR A 178 17.36 -13.15 -19.31
C TYR A 178 17.82 -12.32 -18.10
N LYS A 179 17.13 -11.20 -17.85
CA LYS A 179 17.39 -10.31 -16.70
C LYS A 179 16.31 -10.49 -15.63
N SER A 180 16.72 -10.87 -14.42
CA SER A 180 15.83 -10.97 -13.26
C SER A 180 16.18 -9.89 -12.25
N LYS A 181 15.23 -9.05 -11.84
CA LYS A 181 15.47 -8.07 -10.77
C LYS A 181 15.65 -8.78 -9.43
N ARG A 182 16.72 -8.46 -8.70
CA ARG A 182 17.00 -8.99 -7.35
C ARG A 182 17.44 -7.86 -6.43
N VAL A 183 17.13 -8.01 -5.14
CA VAL A 183 17.56 -7.08 -4.10
C VAL A 183 18.99 -7.43 -3.70
N GLY A 184 19.91 -6.48 -3.83
CA GLY A 184 21.32 -6.60 -3.47
C GLY A 184 21.65 -5.94 -2.13
N SER A 185 22.93 -5.68 -1.89
CA SER A 185 23.39 -4.98 -0.69
C SER A 185 22.71 -3.61 -0.54
N ASN A 186 22.39 -3.23 0.69
CA ASN A 186 21.73 -1.96 1.02
C ASN A 186 20.38 -1.76 0.30
N TYR A 187 19.65 -2.85 0.04
CA TYR A 187 18.36 -2.84 -0.64
C TYR A 187 18.40 -2.25 -2.06
N GLN A 188 19.57 -2.18 -2.68
CA GLN A 188 19.69 -1.73 -4.07
C GLN A 188 19.27 -2.84 -5.02
N ILE A 189 18.29 -2.56 -5.87
CA ILE A 189 17.82 -3.50 -6.89
C ILE A 189 18.86 -3.57 -8.02
N PHE A 190 19.22 -4.78 -8.44
CA PHE A 190 20.12 -5.01 -9.57
C PHE A 190 19.59 -6.10 -10.51
N ASP A 191 20.05 -6.05 -11.75
CA ASP A 191 19.71 -7.04 -12.78
C ASP A 191 20.62 -8.28 -12.64
N PHE A 192 20.03 -9.41 -12.29
CA PHE A 192 20.67 -10.71 -12.31
C PHE A 192 20.58 -11.34 -13.71
N LEU A 193 21.73 -11.42 -14.38
CA LEU A 193 21.85 -11.98 -15.73
C LEU A 193 22.00 -13.51 -15.67
N LYS A 194 21.13 -14.24 -16.38
CA LYS A 194 21.24 -15.69 -16.56
C LYS A 194 20.97 -16.11 -17.99
N PHE A 195 21.50 -17.25 -18.41
CA PHE A 195 21.07 -17.84 -19.68
C PHE A 195 19.60 -18.18 -19.63
N ARG A 196 18.93 -17.95 -20.75
CA ARG A 196 17.53 -18.28 -20.92
C ARG A 196 17.36 -19.80 -21.02
N SER A 197 16.46 -20.35 -20.21
CA SER A 197 16.12 -21.79 -20.21
C SER A 197 14.70 -22.09 -20.71
N MET A 198 13.86 -21.07 -20.90
CA MET A 198 12.47 -21.22 -21.34
C MET A 198 12.26 -20.62 -22.74
N TYR A 199 11.41 -21.26 -23.55
CA TYR A 199 10.97 -20.74 -24.86
C TYR A 199 10.17 -19.44 -24.71
N THR A 200 10.20 -18.60 -25.75
CA THR A 200 9.66 -17.24 -25.76
C THR A 200 8.14 -17.31 -25.93
N ASP A 201 7.69 -18.38 -26.58
CA ASP A 201 6.29 -18.76 -26.73
C ASP A 201 5.84 -19.81 -25.69
N ALA A 202 6.56 -20.00 -24.57
CA ALA A 202 6.15 -20.96 -23.54
C ALA A 202 4.74 -20.66 -22.99
N ASP A 203 4.34 -19.38 -22.94
CA ASP A 203 2.99 -18.96 -22.55
C ASP A 203 1.90 -19.44 -23.53
N LYS A 204 2.21 -19.60 -24.83
CA LYS A 204 1.24 -20.11 -25.82
C LYS A 204 0.97 -21.60 -25.63
N HIS A 205 1.98 -22.34 -25.17
CA HIS A 205 1.87 -23.76 -24.83
C HIS A 205 1.39 -24.01 -23.41
N LEU A 206 1.22 -22.98 -22.58
CA LEU A 206 0.73 -23.11 -21.22
C LEU A 206 -0.68 -23.73 -21.20
N LYS A 207 -1.53 -23.42 -22.20
CA LYS A 207 -2.83 -24.09 -22.41
C LYS A 207 -2.70 -25.58 -22.73
N ASP A 208 -1.68 -25.96 -23.51
CA ASP A 208 -1.43 -27.36 -23.90
C ASP A 208 -0.90 -28.17 -22.72
N PHE A 209 -0.10 -27.56 -21.84
CA PHE A 209 0.45 -28.21 -20.63
C PHE A 209 -0.51 -28.18 -19.43
N ASN A 210 -1.50 -27.28 -19.41
CA ASN A 210 -2.46 -27.22 -18.31
C ASN A 210 -3.22 -28.55 -18.20
N ALA A 211 -3.61 -29.15 -19.33
CA ALA A 211 -4.26 -30.46 -19.38
C ALA A 211 -3.41 -31.63 -18.83
N LEU A 212 -2.10 -31.41 -18.60
CA LEU A 212 -1.16 -32.38 -18.01
C LEU A 212 -0.81 -32.04 -16.55
N ASN A 213 -1.40 -30.99 -15.99
CA ASN A 213 -1.12 -30.54 -14.64
C ASN A 213 -1.79 -31.48 -13.63
N GLN A 214 -0.99 -32.14 -12.79
CA GLN A 214 -1.45 -33.10 -11.81
C GLN A 214 -2.36 -32.48 -10.73
N TYR A 215 -2.22 -31.18 -10.48
CA TYR A 215 -2.96 -30.45 -9.44
C TYR A 215 -4.33 -29.93 -9.91
N GLN A 216 -4.65 -30.06 -11.21
CA GLN A 216 -5.90 -29.52 -11.74
C GLN A 216 -7.14 -30.21 -11.14
N GLN A 217 -7.05 -31.50 -10.82
CA GLN A 217 -8.13 -32.21 -10.13
C GLN A 217 -8.39 -31.65 -8.73
N GLU A 218 -7.36 -31.22 -8.00
CA GLU A 218 -7.50 -30.64 -6.66
C GLU A 218 -8.09 -29.22 -6.71
N GLU A 219 -7.68 -28.41 -7.70
CA GLU A 219 -8.29 -27.09 -7.95
C GLU A 219 -9.76 -27.21 -8.37
N ASP A 220 -10.10 -28.10 -9.29
CA ASP A 220 -11.50 -28.33 -9.73
C ASP A 220 -12.39 -28.85 -8.57
N ILE A 221 -11.82 -29.63 -7.64
CA ILE A 221 -12.53 -30.11 -6.44
C ILE A 221 -12.75 -28.95 -5.46
N LEU A 222 -11.73 -28.13 -5.21
CA LEU A 222 -11.83 -26.95 -4.34
C LEU A 222 -12.81 -25.90 -4.88
N ILE A 223 -12.81 -25.67 -6.19
CA ILE A 223 -13.75 -24.76 -6.85
C ILE A 223 -15.18 -25.29 -6.69
N LYS A 224 -15.42 -26.58 -6.96
CA LYS A 224 -16.74 -27.20 -6.74
C LYS A 224 -17.18 -27.19 -5.28
N GLU A 225 -16.28 -27.47 -4.34
CA GLU A 225 -16.59 -27.40 -2.90
C GLU A 225 -16.90 -25.98 -2.43
N ASN A 226 -16.32 -24.96 -3.07
CA ASN A 226 -16.60 -23.56 -2.78
C ASN A 226 -17.89 -23.08 -3.46
N GLU A 227 -18.16 -23.47 -4.71
CA GLU A 227 -19.43 -23.20 -5.41
C GLU A 227 -20.63 -23.87 -4.70
N GLU A 228 -20.46 -25.10 -4.18
CA GLU A 228 -21.49 -25.78 -3.39
C GLU A 228 -21.72 -25.13 -2.00
N LYS A 229 -20.73 -24.39 -1.47
CA LYS A 229 -20.89 -23.60 -0.24
C LYS A 229 -21.54 -22.25 -0.51
N GLU A 230 -21.19 -21.58 -1.60
CA GLU A 230 -21.72 -20.26 -1.96
C GLU A 230 -23.15 -20.30 -2.52
N THR A 231 -23.60 -21.42 -3.09
CA THR A 231 -24.98 -21.58 -3.59
C THR A 231 -26.05 -21.75 -2.51
N SER A 232 -25.67 -21.79 -1.22
CA SER A 232 -26.64 -21.85 -0.12
C SER A 232 -27.05 -20.49 0.47
N ASP A 233 -26.34 -19.40 0.16
CA ASP A 233 -26.72 -18.04 0.53
C ASP A 233 -25.88 -17.04 -0.27
N ILE A 234 -26.31 -16.58 -1.46
CA ILE A 234 -26.00 -15.28 -2.10
C ILE A 234 -26.79 -15.19 -3.42
N ASN A 235 -27.49 -14.06 -3.64
CA ASN A 235 -28.14 -13.74 -4.92
C ASN A 235 -27.08 -13.42 -5.99
N GLU A 236 -27.33 -13.82 -7.24
CA GLU A 236 -26.45 -13.68 -8.43
C GLU A 236 -26.06 -12.24 -8.84
N GLU A 237 -26.31 -11.21 -8.02
CA GLU A 237 -25.98 -9.80 -8.33
C GLU A 237 -24.69 -9.29 -7.66
N ASP A 238 -24.07 -10.05 -6.74
CA ASP A 238 -22.85 -9.66 -6.01
C ASP A 238 -21.59 -10.42 -6.48
N LEU A 239 -21.33 -10.49 -7.79
CA LEU A 239 -19.99 -10.87 -8.28
C LEU A 239 -19.03 -9.70 -8.06
N GLU A 240 -18.62 -9.49 -6.81
CA GLU A 240 -17.56 -8.55 -6.46
C GLU A 240 -16.24 -9.00 -7.14
N GLU A 241 -15.68 -8.10 -7.94
CA GLU A 241 -14.42 -8.26 -8.66
C GLU A 241 -13.30 -8.66 -7.69
N ILE A 242 -12.58 -9.76 -7.97
CA ILE A 242 -11.50 -10.25 -7.11
C ILE A 242 -10.40 -9.20 -6.99
N LEU A 243 -10.22 -8.65 -5.78
CA LEU A 243 -9.21 -7.62 -5.48
C LEU A 243 -7.93 -8.25 -4.92
N LEU A 244 -6.81 -8.00 -5.60
CA LEU A 244 -5.46 -8.33 -5.17
C LEU A 244 -4.93 -7.22 -4.25
N VAL A 245 -4.67 -7.56 -2.99
CA VAL A 245 -4.10 -6.65 -2.00
C VAL A 245 -2.63 -6.96 -1.78
N SER A 246 -1.76 -5.97 -2.00
CA SER A 246 -0.34 -5.99 -1.64
C SER A 246 -0.02 -4.85 -0.68
N ASP A 247 1.16 -4.88 -0.05
CA ASP A 247 1.59 -3.85 0.91
C ASP A 247 1.59 -2.43 0.30
N ASP A 248 1.75 -2.32 -1.03
CA ASP A 248 1.92 -1.04 -1.73
C ASP A 248 0.70 -0.65 -2.60
N PHE A 249 -0.20 -1.58 -2.93
CA PHE A 249 -1.39 -1.29 -3.77
C PHE A 249 -2.49 -2.35 -3.67
N VAL A 250 -3.72 -1.92 -3.97
CA VAL A 250 -4.89 -2.78 -4.20
C VAL A 250 -5.25 -2.65 -5.69
N ILE A 251 -5.29 -3.75 -6.43
CA ILE A 251 -5.60 -3.80 -7.86
C ILE A 251 -6.58 -4.95 -8.11
N SER A 252 -7.49 -4.85 -9.08
CA SER A 252 -8.30 -6.00 -9.46
C SER A 252 -7.47 -7.04 -10.23
N GLU A 253 -7.90 -8.30 -10.20
CA GLU A 253 -7.22 -9.37 -10.91
C GLU A 253 -7.16 -9.11 -12.43
N GLU A 254 -8.24 -8.59 -13.02
CA GLU A 254 -8.31 -8.25 -14.44
C GLU A 254 -7.29 -7.16 -14.82
N ASP A 255 -7.23 -6.09 -14.02
CA ASP A 255 -6.29 -5.00 -14.22
C ASP A 255 -4.83 -5.45 -14.08
N TYR A 256 -4.55 -6.35 -13.14
CA TYR A 256 -3.22 -6.92 -12.95
C TYR A 256 -2.78 -7.77 -14.14
N ILE A 257 -3.67 -8.62 -14.67
CA ILE A 257 -3.39 -9.44 -15.86
C ILE A 257 -3.12 -8.54 -17.06
N HIS A 258 -3.92 -7.48 -17.23
CA HIS A 258 -3.75 -6.52 -18.31
C HIS A 258 -2.41 -5.77 -18.19
N GLN A 259 -2.05 -5.27 -17.01
CA GLN A 259 -0.77 -4.58 -16.77
C GLN A 259 0.42 -5.49 -17.08
N LYS A 260 0.38 -6.75 -16.62
CA LYS A 260 1.43 -7.76 -16.89
C LYS A 260 1.55 -8.10 -18.37
N SER A 261 0.43 -8.09 -19.11
CA SER A 261 0.44 -8.31 -20.56
C SER A 261 1.10 -7.14 -21.32
N GLN A 262 0.89 -5.89 -20.89
CA GLN A 262 1.48 -4.70 -21.50
C GLN A 262 2.99 -4.57 -21.24
N GLU A 263 3.45 -4.96 -20.04
CA GLU A 263 4.88 -5.03 -19.76
C GLU A 263 5.60 -6.00 -20.72
N LYS A 264 4.99 -7.15 -21.07
CA LYS A 264 5.58 -8.11 -22.02
C LYS A 264 5.74 -7.57 -23.45
N VAL A 265 4.84 -6.70 -23.91
CA VAL A 265 4.90 -6.11 -25.26
C VAL A 265 6.04 -5.08 -25.38
N THR A 266 6.40 -4.42 -24.28
CA THR A 266 7.44 -3.38 -24.27
C THR A 266 8.87 -3.97 -24.29
N PHE A 267 9.02 -5.27 -24.00
CA PHE A 267 10.31 -5.98 -23.96
C PHE A 267 10.49 -7.03 -25.09
N SER A 268 9.57 -7.11 -26.05
CA SER A 268 9.74 -7.91 -27.29
C SER A 268 10.39 -7.09 -28.40
#